data_AF-A0A554KXH7-F1
#
_entry.id   AF-A0A554KXH7-F1
#
_cell.length_a   1.000
_cell.length_b   1.000
_cell.length_c   1.000
_cell.angle_alpha   90.00
_cell.angle_beta   90.00
_cell.angle_gamma   90.00
#
_symmetry.space_group_name_H-M   'P 1'
#
loop_
_entity.id
_entity.type
_entity.pdbx_description
1 polymer ?
#
loop_
_entity_poly.entity_id
_entity_poly.type
_entity_poly.pdbx_seq_one_letter_code
_entity_poly.pdbx_strand_id
1 'polypeptide(L)'
;MAPPGFGKSRFGRSLGGLFVDPHINNPLTTIQTSPERKLIIIDSFDTLADLSLFNYLKALRDENKYHLAYVFLVNKPFNDPVLGDLLKLTSEHIEYLPVLDPAEYDLFGFNPSPKQFKEIEKLSGGIPILVKACVYSMRDGSPLNVDPFIAQMLASSPQHPSYINSQLIQDYLDNNSPLSASETRLLTLLEAHKGQLVSKDQICEVVYPDVKNRAGITDHAIDQLIHRLRAKVLEKYSIVTHRGLGYRLS
;
A
#
# COMPACT_ATOMS: atom_id res chain seq x y z
N MET A 1 -10.63 -9.68 -7.92
CA MET A 1 -10.19 -9.46 -6.52
C MET A 1 -8.75 -8.97 -6.52
N ALA A 2 -8.42 -8.00 -5.67
CA ALA A 2 -7.05 -7.55 -5.39
C ALA A 2 -7.10 -6.46 -4.30
N PRO A 3 -6.00 -6.15 -3.60
CA PRO A 3 -5.96 -5.03 -2.67
C PRO A 3 -6.33 -3.68 -3.33
N PRO A 4 -6.66 -2.64 -2.53
CA PRO A 4 -6.78 -1.27 -3.02
C PRO A 4 -5.55 -0.86 -3.84
N GLY A 5 -5.74 -0.04 -4.88
CA GLY A 5 -4.64 0.42 -5.73
C GLY A 5 -4.20 -0.52 -6.87
N PHE A 6 -4.74 -1.75 -6.96
CA PHE A 6 -4.47 -2.71 -8.05
C PHE A 6 -5.31 -2.48 -9.31
N GLY A 7 -5.86 -1.27 -9.50
CA GLY A 7 -6.56 -0.93 -10.74
C GLY A 7 -7.96 -1.55 -10.92
N LYS A 8 -8.54 -2.19 -9.90
CA LYS A 8 -9.90 -2.79 -9.95
C LYS A 8 -10.96 -1.86 -10.55
N SER A 9 -11.07 -0.63 -10.04
CA SER A 9 -12.06 0.33 -10.52
C SER A 9 -11.82 0.76 -11.97
N ARG A 10 -10.55 0.86 -12.40
CA ARG A 10 -10.19 1.13 -13.81
C ARG A 10 -10.61 -0.03 -14.70
N PHE A 11 -10.30 -1.27 -14.29
CA PHE A 11 -10.74 -2.48 -14.98
C PHE A 11 -12.27 -2.56 -15.08
N GLY A 12 -12.99 -2.42 -13.96
CA GLY A 12 -14.45 -2.48 -13.96
C GLY A 12 -15.11 -1.44 -14.87
N ARG A 13 -14.60 -0.20 -14.87
CA ARG A 13 -15.09 0.86 -15.78
C ARG A 13 -14.81 0.55 -17.26
N SER A 14 -13.76 -0.21 -17.57
CA SER A 14 -13.41 -0.56 -18.95
C SER A 14 -14.33 -1.60 -19.59
N LEU A 15 -15.11 -2.34 -18.79
CA LEU A 15 -15.98 -3.42 -19.28
C LEU A 15 -17.27 -2.94 -19.97
N GLY A 16 -17.58 -1.63 -19.91
CA GLY A 16 -18.69 -1.04 -20.67
C GLY A 16 -20.10 -1.42 -20.18
N GLY A 17 -20.37 -1.28 -18.87
CA GLY A 17 -21.68 -1.50 -18.26
C GLY A 17 -22.00 -0.48 -17.16
N LEU A 18 -23.04 -0.75 -16.35
CA LEU A 18 -23.40 0.10 -15.22
C LEU A 18 -22.36 -0.06 -14.11
N PHE A 19 -21.51 0.95 -13.93
CA PHE A 19 -20.55 1.00 -12.83
C PHE A 19 -21.17 1.63 -11.59
N VAL A 20 -21.18 0.88 -10.48
CA VAL A 20 -21.75 1.29 -9.19
C VAL A 20 -20.63 1.44 -8.19
N ASP A 21 -20.44 2.66 -7.70
CA ASP A 21 -19.45 2.99 -6.67
C ASP A 21 -20.18 3.35 -5.37
N PRO A 22 -20.10 2.52 -4.32
CA PRO A 22 -20.81 2.76 -3.08
C PRO A 22 -20.27 3.95 -2.29
N HIS A 23 -19.09 4.46 -2.63
CA HIS A 23 -18.54 5.68 -2.02
C HIS A 23 -19.11 6.95 -2.63
N ILE A 24 -19.76 6.85 -3.80
CA ILE A 24 -20.31 7.99 -4.54
C ILE A 24 -21.83 8.01 -4.46
N ASN A 25 -22.47 6.86 -4.65
CA ASN A 25 -23.92 6.76 -4.78
C ASN A 25 -24.49 5.62 -3.95
N ASN A 26 -25.79 5.70 -3.61
CA ASN A 26 -26.50 4.55 -3.03
C ASN A 26 -26.65 3.45 -4.11
N PRO A 27 -26.07 2.25 -3.92
CA PRO A 27 -26.05 1.22 -4.94
C PRO A 27 -27.44 0.77 -5.40
N LEU A 28 -28.36 0.56 -4.45
CA LEU A 28 -29.70 0.05 -4.74
C LEU A 28 -30.48 1.02 -5.63
N THR A 29 -30.54 2.28 -5.23
CA THR A 29 -31.24 3.32 -6.02
C THR A 29 -30.64 3.46 -7.42
N THR A 30 -29.31 3.46 -7.53
CA THR A 30 -28.60 3.62 -8.80
C THR A 30 -28.95 2.50 -9.79
N ILE A 31 -28.98 1.26 -9.31
CA ILE A 31 -29.33 0.10 -10.15
C ILE A 31 -30.81 0.14 -10.54
N GLN A 32 -31.71 0.47 -9.59
CA GLN A 32 -33.15 0.56 -9.83
C GLN A 32 -33.48 1.58 -10.92
N THR A 33 -32.88 2.77 -10.87
CA THR A 33 -33.17 3.85 -11.82
C THR A 33 -32.44 3.73 -13.15
N SER A 34 -31.39 2.90 -13.23
CA SER A 34 -30.63 2.73 -14.46
C SER A 34 -31.43 1.97 -15.53
N PRO A 35 -31.33 2.32 -16.82
CA PRO A 35 -31.87 1.51 -17.90
C PRO A 35 -30.96 0.32 -18.28
N GLU A 36 -29.71 0.28 -17.80
CA GLU A 36 -28.77 -0.80 -18.10
C GLU A 36 -29.13 -2.08 -17.33
N ARG A 37 -29.16 -3.21 -18.04
CA ARG A 37 -29.66 -4.51 -17.56
C ARG A 37 -28.84 -5.71 -18.05
N LYS A 38 -27.73 -5.48 -18.76
CA LYS A 38 -26.87 -6.52 -19.32
C LYS A 38 -25.62 -6.75 -18.50
N LEU A 39 -25.00 -5.67 -18.01
CA LEU A 39 -23.77 -5.76 -17.23
C LEU A 39 -23.80 -4.74 -16.10
N ILE A 40 -23.69 -5.23 -14.86
CA ILE A 40 -23.61 -4.40 -13.66
C ILE A 40 -22.28 -4.71 -12.96
N ILE A 41 -21.47 -3.68 -12.79
CA ILE A 41 -20.19 -3.73 -12.07
C ILE A 41 -20.37 -3.03 -10.73
N ILE A 42 -20.06 -3.71 -9.63
CA ILE A 42 -20.18 -3.15 -8.29
C ILE A 42 -18.78 -3.09 -7.66
N ASP A 43 -18.32 -1.88 -7.36
CA ASP A 43 -17.03 -1.66 -6.72
C ASP A 43 -17.10 -1.86 -5.20
N SER A 44 -15.97 -2.24 -4.61
CA SER A 44 -15.80 -2.50 -3.17
C SER A 44 -16.97 -3.31 -2.55
N PHE A 45 -17.43 -4.34 -3.26
CA PHE A 45 -18.59 -5.14 -2.87
C PHE A 45 -18.42 -5.80 -1.48
N ASP A 46 -17.18 -6.12 -1.11
CA ASP A 46 -16.81 -6.69 0.19
C ASP A 46 -17.00 -5.72 1.38
N THR A 47 -17.29 -4.46 1.11
CA THR A 47 -17.63 -3.45 2.12
C THR A 47 -19.14 -3.25 2.29
N LEU A 48 -19.94 -3.84 1.41
CA LEU A 48 -21.40 -3.72 1.43
C LEU A 48 -22.01 -4.81 2.31
N ALA A 49 -22.75 -4.38 3.33
CA ALA A 49 -23.54 -5.25 4.20
C ALA A 49 -25.03 -4.89 4.10
N ASP A 50 -25.59 -4.94 2.89
CA ASP A 50 -26.98 -4.56 2.62
C ASP A 50 -27.78 -5.74 2.02
N LEU A 51 -28.60 -6.35 2.87
CA LEU A 51 -29.52 -7.42 2.50
C LEU A 51 -30.57 -6.97 1.46
N SER A 52 -30.97 -5.71 1.47
CA SER A 52 -31.96 -5.17 0.52
C SER A 52 -31.37 -5.09 -0.87
N LEU A 53 -30.15 -4.56 -1.01
CA LEU A 53 -29.40 -4.58 -2.26
C LEU A 53 -29.24 -6.01 -2.77
N PHE A 54 -28.85 -6.93 -1.89
CA PHE A 54 -28.64 -8.33 -2.24
C PHE A 54 -29.92 -8.98 -2.81
N ASN A 55 -31.03 -8.89 -2.07
CA ASN A 55 -32.30 -9.49 -2.49
C ASN A 55 -32.75 -8.92 -3.85
N TYR A 56 -32.53 -7.64 -4.06
CA TYR A 56 -32.80 -7.00 -5.34
C TYR A 56 -31.93 -7.55 -6.48
N LEU A 57 -30.61 -7.70 -6.27
CA LEU A 57 -29.72 -8.29 -7.28
C LEU A 57 -30.09 -9.74 -7.64
N LYS A 58 -30.53 -10.53 -6.65
CA LYS A 58 -31.02 -11.90 -6.88
C LYS A 58 -32.28 -11.90 -7.75
N ALA A 59 -33.28 -11.09 -7.39
CA ALA A 59 -34.51 -10.97 -8.17
C ALA A 59 -34.23 -10.48 -9.60
N LEU A 60 -33.40 -9.45 -9.75
CA LEU A 60 -33.05 -8.88 -11.05
C LEU A 60 -32.37 -9.90 -11.98
N ARG A 61 -31.51 -10.76 -11.43
CA ARG A 61 -30.88 -11.86 -12.17
C ARG A 61 -31.90 -12.88 -12.65
N ASP A 62 -32.84 -13.26 -11.79
CA ASP A 62 -33.83 -14.28 -12.09
C ASP A 62 -34.80 -13.79 -13.19
N GLU A 63 -35.14 -12.50 -13.19
CA GLU A 63 -35.93 -11.84 -14.26
C GLU A 63 -35.17 -11.72 -15.59
N ASN A 64 -33.85 -11.52 -15.55
CA ASN A 64 -33.01 -11.29 -16.74
C ASN A 64 -32.07 -12.48 -17.00
N LYS A 65 -32.58 -13.69 -16.77
CA LYS A 65 -31.81 -14.93 -16.86
C LYS A 65 -31.11 -15.02 -18.22
N TYR A 66 -29.82 -15.37 -18.21
CA TYR A 66 -28.94 -15.48 -19.39
C TYR A 66 -28.58 -14.18 -20.12
N HIS A 67 -29.14 -13.04 -19.71
CA HIS A 67 -28.87 -11.74 -20.34
C HIS A 67 -28.20 -10.72 -19.41
N LEU A 68 -28.16 -10.99 -18.11
CA LEU A 68 -27.49 -10.17 -17.10
C LEU A 68 -26.25 -10.86 -16.55
N ALA A 69 -25.14 -10.12 -16.53
CA ALA A 69 -23.89 -10.48 -15.87
C ALA A 69 -23.57 -9.48 -14.75
N TYR A 70 -22.93 -9.99 -13.70
CA TYR A 70 -22.39 -9.19 -12.60
C TYR A 70 -20.87 -9.28 -12.57
N VAL A 71 -20.23 -8.16 -12.27
CA VAL A 71 -18.80 -8.11 -11.93
C VAL A 71 -18.66 -7.46 -10.56
N PHE A 72 -18.23 -8.24 -9.58
CA PHE A 72 -18.00 -7.76 -8.22
C PHE A 72 -16.51 -7.48 -8.03
N LEU A 73 -16.16 -6.22 -7.76
CA LEU A 73 -14.81 -5.86 -7.40
C LEU A 73 -14.68 -5.91 -5.89
N VAL A 74 -13.74 -6.71 -5.40
CA VAL A 74 -13.53 -6.93 -3.97
C VAL A 74 -12.07 -6.72 -3.58
N ASN A 75 -11.85 -6.16 -2.40
CA ASN A 75 -10.51 -5.87 -1.86
C ASN A 75 -9.88 -7.06 -1.15
N LYS A 76 -10.71 -7.88 -0.50
CA LYS A 76 -10.31 -9.07 0.24
C LYS A 76 -11.30 -10.21 0.00
N PRO A 77 -10.90 -11.47 0.25
CA PRO A 77 -11.84 -12.57 0.32
C PRO A 77 -12.96 -12.21 1.29
N PHE A 78 -14.19 -12.33 0.81
CA PHE A 78 -15.38 -12.03 1.59
C PHE A 78 -16.08 -13.36 1.89
N ASN A 79 -16.36 -13.62 3.16
CA ASN A 79 -17.07 -14.81 3.62
C ASN A 79 -18.08 -14.41 4.69
N ASP A 80 -19.18 -13.80 4.27
CA ASP A 80 -20.29 -13.46 5.16
C ASP A 80 -21.38 -14.54 5.08
N PRO A 81 -21.64 -15.28 6.17
CA PRO A 81 -22.69 -16.29 6.24
C PRO A 81 -24.07 -15.76 5.83
N VAL A 82 -24.33 -14.46 6.04
CA VAL A 82 -25.60 -13.80 5.70
C VAL A 82 -25.83 -13.77 4.18
N LEU A 83 -24.76 -13.80 3.38
CA LEU A 83 -24.87 -13.77 1.92
C LEU A 83 -25.12 -15.16 1.30
N GLY A 84 -25.01 -16.27 2.05
CA GLY A 84 -25.50 -17.61 1.66
C GLY A 84 -25.31 -17.99 0.18
N ASP A 85 -26.41 -18.09 -0.57
CA ASP A 85 -26.43 -18.43 -2.01
C ASP A 85 -25.59 -17.47 -2.89
N LEU A 86 -25.43 -16.20 -2.48
CA LEU A 86 -24.65 -15.21 -3.22
C LEU A 86 -23.16 -15.49 -3.15
N LEU A 87 -22.67 -16.01 -2.04
CA LEU A 87 -21.28 -16.44 -1.92
C LEU A 87 -20.98 -17.49 -2.98
N LYS A 88 -21.92 -18.40 -3.24
CA LYS A 88 -21.80 -19.36 -4.33
C LYS A 88 -21.69 -18.66 -5.70
N LEU A 89 -22.57 -17.68 -5.98
CA LEU A 89 -22.59 -16.95 -7.26
C LEU A 89 -21.35 -16.08 -7.47
N THR A 90 -20.90 -15.40 -6.43
CA THR A 90 -19.72 -14.52 -6.45
C THR A 90 -18.41 -15.32 -6.45
N SER A 91 -18.44 -16.59 -6.04
CA SER A 91 -17.25 -17.45 -5.98
C SER A 91 -17.09 -18.40 -7.17
N GLU A 92 -18.03 -18.42 -8.12
CA GLU A 92 -17.96 -19.30 -9.30
C GLU A 92 -16.75 -18.97 -10.19
N HIS A 93 -16.42 -17.68 -10.33
CA HIS A 93 -15.30 -17.23 -11.15
C HIS A 93 -14.61 -16.03 -10.49
N ILE A 94 -13.46 -16.29 -9.85
CA ILE A 94 -12.65 -15.28 -9.16
C ILE A 94 -11.36 -15.06 -9.94
N GLU A 95 -11.25 -13.89 -10.55
CA GLU A 95 -10.01 -13.42 -11.16
C GLU A 95 -9.24 -12.50 -10.21
N TYR A 96 -7.93 -12.72 -10.12
CA TYR A 96 -7.04 -11.90 -9.31
C TYR A 96 -6.34 -10.89 -10.22
N LEU A 97 -6.42 -9.60 -9.90
CA LEU A 97 -5.67 -8.61 -10.66
C LEU A 97 -4.20 -8.64 -10.24
N PRO A 98 -3.27 -8.91 -11.16
CA PRO A 98 -1.85 -8.93 -10.86
C PRO A 98 -1.28 -7.52 -10.70
N VAL A 99 0.00 -7.43 -10.35
CA VAL A 99 0.79 -6.24 -10.61
C VAL A 99 0.97 -6.06 -12.13
N LEU A 100 1.30 -4.84 -12.55
CA LEU A 100 1.55 -4.54 -13.96
C LEU A 100 2.92 -5.05 -14.38
N ASP A 101 3.00 -5.57 -15.59
CA ASP A 101 4.28 -5.71 -16.28
C ASP A 101 4.80 -4.32 -16.67
N PRO A 102 6.14 -4.11 -16.72
CA PRO A 102 6.69 -2.80 -17.09
C PRO A 102 6.21 -2.27 -18.45
N ALA A 103 5.89 -3.17 -19.39
CA ALA A 103 5.33 -2.80 -20.70
C ALA A 103 3.91 -2.21 -20.62
N GLU A 104 3.19 -2.44 -19.52
CA GLU A 104 1.82 -1.99 -19.29
C GLU A 104 1.76 -0.67 -18.50
N TYR A 105 2.91 -0.12 -18.08
CA TYR A 105 2.95 1.09 -17.28
C TYR A 105 2.37 2.28 -18.04
N ASP A 106 1.34 2.88 -17.46
CA ASP A 106 0.80 4.15 -17.93
C ASP A 106 1.75 5.28 -17.49
N LEU A 107 2.49 5.83 -18.44
CA LEU A 107 3.46 6.89 -18.16
C LEU A 107 2.82 8.29 -18.17
N PHE A 108 1.53 8.42 -18.47
CA PHE A 108 0.81 9.70 -18.42
C PHE A 108 1.50 10.86 -19.17
N GLY A 109 2.06 10.54 -20.34
CA GLY A 109 2.81 11.49 -21.18
C GLY A 109 4.23 11.82 -20.69
N PHE A 110 4.69 11.21 -19.59
CA PHE A 110 6.06 11.30 -19.13
C PHE A 110 6.96 10.39 -19.96
N ASN A 111 8.17 10.86 -20.29
CA ASN A 111 9.18 10.07 -20.99
C ASN A 111 10.40 9.85 -20.08
N PRO A 112 10.34 8.87 -19.17
CA PRO A 112 11.43 8.62 -18.21
C PRO A 112 12.71 8.19 -18.93
N SER A 113 13.84 8.65 -18.43
CA SER A 113 15.13 8.04 -18.79
C SER A 113 15.16 6.56 -18.37
N PRO A 114 16.04 5.72 -18.96
CA PRO A 114 16.17 4.31 -18.55
C PRO A 114 16.47 4.12 -17.06
N LYS A 115 17.15 5.09 -16.42
CA LYS A 115 17.41 5.07 -14.97
C LYS A 115 16.13 5.32 -14.18
N GLN A 116 15.36 6.34 -14.54
CA GLN A 116 14.08 6.65 -13.89
C GLN A 116 13.08 5.51 -14.07
N PHE A 117 13.05 4.87 -15.24
CA PHE A 117 12.15 3.75 -15.48
C PHE A 117 12.47 2.55 -14.56
N LYS A 118 13.75 2.17 -14.44
CA LYS A 118 14.19 1.14 -13.49
C LYS A 118 13.90 1.51 -12.03
N GLU A 119 13.99 2.79 -11.71
CA GLU A 119 13.66 3.29 -10.38
C GLU A 119 12.15 3.18 -10.09
N ILE A 120 11.28 3.52 -11.05
CA ILE A 120 9.83 3.31 -10.94
C ILE A 120 9.51 1.83 -10.70
N GLU A 121 10.10 0.92 -11.48
CA GLU A 121 9.93 -0.53 -11.33
C GLU A 121 10.33 -0.99 -9.92
N LYS A 122 11.55 -0.61 -9.48
CA LYS A 122 12.07 -0.97 -8.14
C LYS A 122 11.20 -0.43 -7.00
N LEU A 123 10.80 0.84 -7.08
CA LEU A 123 10.05 1.50 -6.02
C LEU A 123 8.63 0.92 -5.92
N SER A 124 7.95 0.78 -7.05
CA SER A 124 6.53 0.41 -7.10
C SER A 124 6.27 -1.10 -7.05
N GLY A 125 7.23 -1.93 -7.46
CA GLY A 125 7.01 -3.37 -7.65
C GLY A 125 5.91 -3.71 -8.66
N GLY A 126 5.59 -2.78 -9.58
CA GLY A 126 4.50 -2.90 -10.56
C GLY A 126 3.10 -2.66 -9.99
N ILE A 127 2.95 -2.27 -8.73
CA ILE A 127 1.63 -1.99 -8.14
C ILE A 127 1.06 -0.72 -8.79
N PRO A 128 -0.10 -0.75 -9.47
CA PRO A 128 -0.56 0.35 -10.34
C PRO A 128 -0.60 1.73 -9.67
N ILE A 129 -1.11 1.81 -8.44
CA ILE A 129 -1.18 3.10 -7.73
C ILE A 129 0.21 3.65 -7.38
N LEU A 130 1.16 2.77 -7.06
CA LEU A 130 2.54 3.17 -6.75
C LEU A 130 3.31 3.53 -8.01
N VAL A 131 3.11 2.79 -9.12
CA VAL A 131 3.64 3.16 -10.45
C VAL A 131 3.19 4.59 -10.79
N LYS A 132 1.88 4.85 -10.67
CA LYS A 132 1.31 6.18 -10.91
C LYS A 132 1.91 7.25 -10.01
N ALA A 133 2.07 6.98 -8.71
CA ALA A 133 2.65 7.92 -7.77
C ALA A 133 4.13 8.24 -8.11
N CYS A 134 4.93 7.23 -8.43
CA CYS A 134 6.31 7.41 -8.87
C CYS A 134 6.40 8.22 -10.16
N VAL A 135 5.56 7.91 -11.15
CA VAL A 135 5.53 8.65 -12.43
C VAL A 135 5.20 10.13 -12.20
N TYR A 136 4.16 10.45 -11.43
CA TYR A 136 3.82 11.85 -11.14
C TYR A 136 4.86 12.56 -10.31
N SER A 137 5.43 11.91 -9.28
CA SER A 137 6.51 12.48 -8.48
C SER A 137 7.71 12.86 -9.36
N MET A 138 8.14 11.96 -10.26
CA MET A 138 9.27 12.21 -11.15
C MET A 138 8.96 13.22 -12.26
N ARG A 139 7.76 13.18 -12.84
CA ARG A 139 7.34 14.10 -13.90
C ARG A 139 7.24 15.54 -13.39
N ASP A 140 6.62 15.70 -12.22
CA ASP A 140 6.27 17.01 -11.67
C ASP A 140 7.33 17.54 -10.69
N GLY A 141 8.36 16.73 -10.37
CA GLY A 141 9.37 17.06 -9.36
C GLY A 141 8.80 17.18 -7.95
N SER A 142 7.66 16.54 -7.68
CA SER A 142 6.96 16.62 -6.40
C SER A 142 7.43 15.53 -5.43
N PRO A 143 7.39 15.77 -4.11
CA PRO A 143 7.72 14.73 -3.13
C PRO A 143 6.81 13.51 -3.30
N LEU A 144 7.41 12.32 -3.23
CA LEU A 144 6.66 11.07 -3.27
C LEU A 144 5.96 10.84 -1.93
N ASN A 145 4.63 10.91 -1.92
CA ASN A 145 3.80 10.60 -0.76
C ASN A 145 2.89 9.41 -1.08
N VAL A 146 3.23 8.25 -0.52
CA VAL A 146 2.53 6.98 -0.78
C VAL A 146 1.99 6.30 0.47
N ASP A 147 2.36 6.79 1.65
CA ASP A 147 2.04 6.20 2.95
C ASP A 147 0.53 5.95 3.15
N PRO A 148 -0.38 6.87 2.80
CA PRO A 148 -1.81 6.62 2.95
C PRO A 148 -2.30 5.45 2.08
N PHE A 149 -1.75 5.31 0.86
CA PHE A 149 -2.11 4.20 -0.02
C PHE A 149 -1.57 2.88 0.51
N ILE A 150 -0.33 2.86 1.01
CA ILE A 150 0.30 1.67 1.57
C ILE A 150 -0.43 1.22 2.85
N ALA A 151 -0.79 2.17 3.73
CA ALA A 151 -1.59 1.89 4.92
C ALA A 151 -2.92 1.21 4.56
N GLN A 152 -3.64 1.73 3.55
CA GLN A 152 -4.91 1.15 3.10
C GLN A 152 -4.73 -0.25 2.50
N MET A 153 -3.67 -0.44 1.70
CA MET A 153 -3.32 -1.74 1.12
C MET A 153 -3.08 -2.79 2.22
N LEU A 154 -2.20 -2.47 3.18
CA LEU A 154 -1.86 -3.35 4.29
C LEU A 154 -3.05 -3.63 5.20
N ALA A 155 -3.93 -2.65 5.47
CA ALA A 155 -5.14 -2.87 6.25
C ALA A 155 -6.11 -3.88 5.59
N SER A 156 -6.14 -3.91 4.25
CA SER A 156 -7.01 -4.84 3.50
C SER A 156 -6.41 -6.23 3.33
N SER A 157 -5.09 -6.32 3.13
CA SER A 157 -4.40 -7.56 2.78
C SER A 157 -2.94 -7.53 3.27
N PRO A 158 -2.68 -7.69 4.58
CA PRO A 158 -1.35 -7.44 5.18
C PRO A 158 -0.20 -8.25 4.59
N GLN A 159 -0.47 -9.45 4.08
CA GLN A 159 0.54 -10.41 3.61
C GLN A 159 0.45 -10.68 2.10
N HIS A 160 0.03 -9.69 1.30
CA HIS A 160 -0.08 -9.90 -0.14
C HIS A 160 1.31 -10.20 -0.74
N PRO A 161 1.50 -11.30 -1.50
CA PRO A 161 2.82 -11.72 -1.98
C PRO A 161 3.54 -10.67 -2.81
N SER A 162 2.83 -9.88 -3.62
CA SER A 162 3.44 -8.85 -4.48
C SER A 162 4.10 -7.71 -3.72
N TYR A 163 3.81 -7.53 -2.42
CA TYR A 163 4.38 -6.45 -1.62
C TYR A 163 5.89 -6.57 -1.42
N ILE A 164 6.44 -7.79 -1.50
CA ILE A 164 7.89 -8.03 -1.38
C ILE A 164 8.70 -7.37 -2.50
N ASN A 165 8.06 -7.12 -3.66
CA ASN A 165 8.72 -6.57 -4.83
C ASN A 165 8.74 -5.02 -4.84
N SER A 166 8.04 -4.36 -3.92
CA SER A 166 7.99 -2.90 -3.84
C SER A 166 8.88 -2.37 -2.73
N GLN A 167 9.94 -1.64 -3.09
CA GLN A 167 10.79 -0.98 -2.10
C GLN A 167 9.98 0.00 -1.23
N LEU A 168 9.00 0.71 -1.81
CA LEU A 168 8.16 1.64 -1.05
C LEU A 168 7.37 0.96 0.07
N ILE A 169 6.84 -0.24 -0.19
CA ILE A 169 6.13 -1.00 0.85
C ILE A 169 7.11 -1.52 1.89
N GLN A 170 8.28 -2.00 1.48
CA GLN A 170 9.31 -2.44 2.44
C GLN A 170 9.76 -1.28 3.33
N ASP A 171 10.04 -0.12 2.75
CA ASP A 171 10.42 1.10 3.49
C ASP A 171 9.31 1.52 4.45
N TYR A 172 8.05 1.47 4.02
CA TYR A 172 6.90 1.76 4.89
C TYR A 172 6.82 0.79 6.08
N LEU A 173 6.96 -0.52 5.83
CA LEU A 173 6.92 -1.55 6.88
C LEU A 173 8.09 -1.37 7.85
N ASP A 174 9.29 -1.12 7.33
CA ASP A 174 10.48 -0.88 8.15
C ASP A 174 10.30 0.36 9.02
N ASN A 175 9.81 1.47 8.47
CA ASN A 175 9.60 2.73 9.19
C ASN A 175 8.45 2.67 10.21
N ASN A 176 7.46 1.81 10.00
CA ASN A 176 6.32 1.62 10.92
C ASN A 176 6.50 0.40 11.84
N SER A 177 7.61 -0.33 11.71
CA SER A 177 7.93 -1.43 12.61
C SER A 177 8.35 -0.92 13.99
N PRO A 178 8.08 -1.68 15.07
CA PRO A 178 8.63 -1.37 16.39
C PRO A 178 10.15 -1.18 16.35
N LEU A 179 10.67 -0.39 17.29
CA LEU A 179 12.12 -0.23 17.44
C LEU A 179 12.76 -1.58 17.79
N SER A 180 13.78 -1.96 17.02
CA SER A 180 14.64 -3.09 17.37
C SER A 180 15.41 -2.79 18.67
N ALA A 181 15.97 -3.82 19.31
CA ALA A 181 16.75 -3.64 20.54
C ALA A 181 17.90 -2.62 20.38
N SER A 182 18.60 -2.64 19.25
CA SER A 182 19.66 -1.70 18.92
C SER A 182 19.16 -0.27 18.72
N GLU A 183 18.02 -0.10 18.04
CA GLU A 183 17.37 1.21 17.86
C GLU A 183 16.87 1.78 19.19
N THR A 184 16.28 0.94 20.04
CA THR A 184 15.85 1.32 21.39
C THR A 184 17.03 1.79 22.24
N ARG A 185 18.14 1.03 22.25
CA ARG A 185 19.35 1.42 22.98
C ARG A 185 19.93 2.74 22.48
N LEU A 186 19.97 2.93 21.16
CA LEU A 186 20.41 4.18 20.56
C LEU A 186 19.51 5.36 20.93
N LEU A 187 18.18 5.18 20.87
CA LEU A 187 17.23 6.23 21.24
C LEU A 187 17.39 6.62 22.71
N THR A 188 17.48 5.65 23.62
CA THR A 188 17.71 5.90 25.04
C THR A 188 19.01 6.67 25.30
N LEU A 189 20.10 6.32 24.59
CA LEU A 189 21.37 7.07 24.68
C LEU A 189 21.21 8.53 24.23
N LEU A 190 20.53 8.73 23.10
CA LEU A 190 20.29 10.06 22.52
C LEU A 190 19.36 10.91 23.38
N GLU A 191 18.34 10.30 24.00
CA GLU A 191 17.43 10.97 24.94
C GLU A 191 18.16 11.38 26.22
N ALA A 192 19.03 10.51 26.75
CA ALA A 192 19.85 10.83 27.92
C ALA A 192 20.81 12.01 27.67
N HIS A 193 21.20 12.24 26.41
CA HIS A 193 22.06 13.34 25.98
C HIS A 193 21.32 14.36 25.11
N LYS A 194 20.01 14.57 25.35
CA LYS A 194 19.20 15.47 24.52
C LYS A 194 19.82 16.87 24.42
N GLY A 195 19.92 17.38 23.20
CA GLY A 195 20.57 18.67 22.89
C GLY A 195 22.10 18.64 22.87
N GLN A 196 22.73 17.54 23.26
CA GLN A 196 24.18 17.33 23.25
C GLN A 196 24.59 16.43 22.08
N LEU A 197 25.88 16.46 21.75
CA LEU A 197 26.45 15.70 20.66
C LEU A 197 26.97 14.36 21.17
N VAL A 198 26.49 13.26 20.59
CA VAL A 198 26.89 11.89 20.91
C VAL A 198 27.76 11.35 19.77
N SER A 199 28.97 10.90 20.11
CA SER A 199 29.95 10.41 19.12
C SER A 199 29.60 9.01 18.60
N LYS A 200 30.19 8.63 17.45
CA LYS A 200 30.05 7.27 16.91
C LYS A 200 30.58 6.21 17.87
N ASP A 201 31.66 6.50 18.60
CA ASP A 201 32.24 5.59 19.58
C ASP A 201 31.27 5.32 20.74
N GLN A 202 30.67 6.38 21.30
CA GLN A 202 29.67 6.25 22.37
C GLN A 202 28.46 5.42 21.91
N ILE A 203 28.02 5.62 20.67
CA ILE A 203 26.94 4.85 20.07
C ILE A 203 27.34 3.38 19.94
N CYS A 204 28.55 3.11 19.45
CA CYS A 204 29.05 1.75 19.26
C CYS A 204 29.04 0.96 20.59
N GLU A 205 29.49 1.58 21.67
CA GLU A 205 29.54 0.95 23.00
C GLU A 205 28.17 0.55 23.55
N VAL A 206 27.16 1.39 23.34
CA VAL A 206 25.81 1.14 23.87
C VAL A 206 25.01 0.21 22.98
N VAL A 207 25.15 0.33 21.66
CA VAL A 207 24.34 -0.43 20.71
C VAL A 207 24.82 -1.88 20.56
N TYR A 208 26.14 -2.11 20.66
CA TYR A 208 26.78 -3.41 20.44
C TYR A 208 27.57 -3.89 21.66
N PRO A 209 26.94 -4.11 22.83
CA PRO A 209 27.64 -4.43 24.06
C PRO A 209 28.38 -5.78 24.01
N ASP A 210 27.88 -6.73 23.22
CA ASP A 210 28.38 -8.12 23.18
C ASP A 210 29.50 -8.35 22.15
N VAL A 211 29.81 -7.35 21.33
CA VAL A 211 30.83 -7.49 20.28
C VAL A 211 32.22 -7.27 20.89
N LYS A 212 32.84 -8.37 21.34
CA LYS A 212 34.21 -8.37 21.91
C LYS A 212 35.27 -7.81 20.97
N ASN A 213 35.03 -7.86 19.65
CA ASN A 213 35.97 -7.40 18.63
C ASN A 213 35.34 -6.25 17.82
N ARG A 214 35.48 -5.02 18.34
CA ARG A 214 34.90 -3.78 17.76
C ARG A 214 35.38 -3.48 16.34
N ALA A 215 36.47 -4.11 15.89
CA ALA A 215 37.03 -3.98 14.54
C ALA A 215 36.07 -4.39 13.40
N GLY A 216 34.99 -5.13 13.71
CA GLY A 216 33.99 -5.54 12.71
C GLY A 216 32.83 -4.56 12.51
N ILE A 217 32.66 -3.56 13.39
CA ILE A 217 31.56 -2.60 13.29
C ILE A 217 32.06 -1.39 12.48
N THR A 218 31.51 -1.24 11.28
CA THR A 218 31.87 -0.11 10.41
C THR A 218 31.05 1.12 10.77
N ASP A 219 31.62 2.30 10.54
CA ASP A 219 30.91 3.58 10.56
C ASP A 219 29.60 3.54 9.77
N HIS A 220 29.61 2.80 8.65
CA HIS A 220 28.44 2.58 7.81
C HIS A 220 27.29 1.89 8.57
N ALA A 221 27.57 0.91 9.42
CA ALA A 221 26.55 0.24 10.21
C ALA A 221 25.85 1.19 11.20
N ILE A 222 26.61 2.12 11.80
CA ILE A 222 26.07 3.17 12.67
C ILE A 222 25.24 4.16 11.86
N ASP A 223 25.74 4.61 10.72
CA ASP A 223 25.01 5.51 9.83
C ASP A 223 23.67 4.90 9.38
N GLN A 224 23.65 3.61 9.04
CA GLN A 224 22.41 2.88 8.70
C GLN A 224 21.45 2.76 9.88
N LEU A 225 21.96 2.56 11.10
CA LEU A 225 21.12 2.52 12.29
C LEU A 225 20.50 3.88 12.61
N ILE A 226 21.28 4.96 12.51
CA ILE A 226 20.79 6.34 12.68
C ILE A 226 19.74 6.67 11.62
N HIS A 227 19.99 6.29 10.36
CA HIS A 227 19.05 6.51 9.26
C HIS A 227 17.69 5.88 9.56
N ARG A 228 17.67 4.59 9.94
CA ARG A 228 16.45 3.87 10.30
C ARG A 228 15.76 4.47 11.53
N LEU A 229 16.52 4.75 12.60
CA LEU A 229 15.96 5.35 13.80
C LEU A 229 15.31 6.70 13.50
N ARG A 230 15.99 7.56 12.74
CA ARG A 230 15.48 8.90 12.36
C ARG A 230 14.12 8.81 11.67
N ALA A 231 13.94 7.86 10.76
CA ALA A 231 12.67 7.67 10.07
C ALA A 231 11.55 7.25 11.05
N LYS A 232 11.83 6.34 11.98
CA LYS A 232 10.87 5.83 12.98
C LYS A 232 10.45 6.86 14.04
N VAL A 233 11.27 7.86 14.32
CA VAL A 233 11.02 8.82 15.42
C VAL A 233 10.70 10.25 14.96
N LEU A 234 10.56 10.47 13.65
CA LEU A 234 10.44 11.80 13.04
C LEU A 234 9.29 12.64 13.60
N GLU A 235 8.19 12.01 14.05
CA GLU A 235 7.05 12.71 14.63
C GLU A 235 7.35 13.33 16.02
N LYS A 236 8.32 12.78 16.74
CA LYS A 236 8.63 13.17 18.13
C LYS A 236 9.98 13.84 18.27
N TYR A 237 10.94 13.49 17.43
CA TYR A 237 12.34 13.91 17.57
C TYR A 237 12.99 14.22 16.23
N SER A 238 13.98 15.12 16.27
CA SER A 238 14.86 15.39 15.13
C SER A 238 16.29 14.95 15.46
N ILE A 239 16.87 14.07 14.64
CA ILE A 239 18.24 13.59 14.78
C ILE A 239 19.13 14.30 13.75
N VAL A 240 19.96 15.24 14.20
CA VAL A 240 20.86 16.02 13.33
C VAL A 240 22.24 15.37 13.28
N THR A 241 22.79 15.20 12.08
CA THR A 241 24.17 14.71 11.87
C THR A 241 25.15 15.87 11.86
N HIS A 242 26.15 15.82 12.72
CA HIS A 242 27.30 16.73 12.72
C HIS A 242 28.51 15.98 12.15
N ARG A 243 28.84 16.27 10.88
CA ARG A 243 29.88 15.55 10.12
C ARG A 243 31.21 15.51 10.90
N GLY A 244 31.77 14.31 11.03
CA GLY A 244 33.03 14.06 11.73
C GLY A 244 32.96 14.12 13.26
N LEU A 245 31.80 14.48 13.85
CA LEU A 245 31.65 14.62 15.29
C LEU A 245 30.67 13.59 15.87
N GLY A 246 29.49 13.42 15.25
CA GLY A 246 28.46 12.53 15.77
C GLY A 246 27.03 13.00 15.46
N TYR A 247 26.11 12.71 16.36
CA TYR A 247 24.68 12.99 16.18
C TYR A 247 24.09 13.67 17.41
N ARG A 248 23.06 14.48 17.19
CA ARG A 248 22.36 15.20 18.25
C ARG A 248 20.86 15.01 18.10
N LEU A 249 20.20 14.70 19.22
CA LEU A 249 18.75 14.68 19.33
C LEU A 249 18.22 16.05 19.71
N SER A 250 17.16 16.51 19.06
CA SER A 250 16.42 17.74 19.37
C SER A 250 14.93 17.43 19.49
#